data_AF-A0A1X9YFD3-F1
#
_entry.id   AF-A0A1X9YFD3-F1
#
_cell.length_a   1.000
_cell.length_b   1.000
_cell.length_c   1.000
_cell.angle_alpha   90.00
_cell.angle_beta   90.00
_cell.angle_gamma   90.00
#
_symmetry.space_group_name_H-M   'P 1'
#
loop_
_entity.id
_entity.type
_entity.pdbx_description
1 polymer ?
#
loop_
_entity_poly.entity_id
_entity_poly.type
_entity_poly.pdbx_seq_one_letter_code
_entity_poly.pdbx_strand_id
1 'polypeptide(L)' 'MADSLDDRIIETPEGPMTWAAWKKKHPVQVPSRRTKGKDLPNKVKRSTDEV' A
#
# COMPACT_ATOMS: atom_id res chain seq x y z
N MET A 1 23.86 -0.49 11.13
CA MET A 1 22.73 -1.43 11.07
C MET A 1 21.49 -0.62 10.77
N ALA A 2 21.01 -0.60 9.52
CA ALA A 2 19.74 0.06 9.21
C ALA A 2 18.63 -0.93 9.56
N ASP A 3 17.79 -0.60 10.54
CA ASP A 3 16.61 -1.40 10.86
C ASP A 3 15.78 -1.58 9.58
N SER A 4 15.60 -2.84 9.17
CA SER A 4 14.80 -3.15 8.00
C SER A 4 13.35 -2.81 8.31
N LEU A 5 12.76 -1.88 7.56
CA LEU A 5 11.36 -1.49 7.70
C LEU A 5 10.39 -2.68 7.61
N ASP A 6 10.83 -3.78 7.00
CA ASP A 6 10.07 -5.01 6.83
C ASP A 6 9.84 -5.77 8.14
N ASP A 7 10.75 -5.67 9.10
CA ASP A 7 10.66 -6.32 10.42
C ASP A 7 9.86 -5.49 11.43
N ARG A 8 9.45 -4.27 11.06
CA ARG A 8 8.62 -3.41 11.90
C ARG A 8 7.28 -4.07 12.17
N ILE A 9 6.94 -4.25 13.44
CA ILE A 9 5.61 -4.72 13.87
C ILE A 9 4.63 -3.56 13.75
N ILE A 10 3.47 -3.82 13.14
CA ILE A 10 2.35 -2.89 13.01
C ILE A 10 1.09 -3.52 13.59
N GLU A 11 0.25 -2.68 14.20
CA GLU A 11 -1.10 -3.07 14.63
C GLU A 11 -2.03 -3.01 13.42
N THR A 12 -2.75 -4.10 13.17
CA THR A 12 -3.72 -4.19 12.08
C THR A 12 -5.06 -4.70 12.62
N PRO A 13 -6.18 -4.50 11.90
CA PRO A 13 -7.50 -5.01 12.34
C PRO A 13 -7.56 -6.54 12.53
N GLU A 14 -6.67 -7.30 11.88
CA GLU A 14 -6.60 -8.76 12.00
C GLU A 14 -5.64 -9.21 13.12
N GLY A 15 -4.99 -8.27 13.82
CA GLY A 15 -3.98 -8.51 14.83
C GLY A 15 -2.60 -7.93 14.46
N PRO A 16 -1.64 -7.94 15.41
CA PRO A 16 -0.30 -7.44 15.16
C PRO A 16 0.45 -8.36 14.18
N MET A 17 1.10 -7.77 13.18
CA MET A 17 1.94 -8.49 12.21
C MET A 17 3.10 -7.62 11.72
N THR A 18 4.06 -8.21 11.02
CA THR A 18 5.18 -7.45 10.44
C THR A 18 4.73 -6.64 9.22
N TRP A 19 5.42 -5.54 8.96
CA TRP A 19 5.20 -4.71 7.78
C TRP A 19 5.32 -5.51 6.48
N ALA A 20 6.26 -6.47 6.43
CA ALA A 20 6.38 -7.40 5.31
C ALA A 20 5.15 -8.30 5.13
N ALA A 21 4.61 -8.87 6.22
CA ALA A 21 3.42 -9.70 6.17
C ALA A 21 2.20 -8.90 5.71
N TRP A 22 2.07 -7.66 6.19
CA TRP A 22 1.00 -6.76 5.77
C TRP A 22 1.09 -6.41 4.28
N LYS A 23 2.28 -6.03 3.77
CA LYS A 23 2.47 -5.74 2.33
C LYS A 23 2.17 -6.93 1.41
N LYS A 24 2.39 -8.16 1.87
CA LYS A 24 2.02 -9.37 1.10
C LYS A 24 0.51 -9.51 0.96
N LYS A 25 -0.24 -9.20 2.02
CA LYS A 25 -1.72 -9.19 2.01
C LYS A 25 -2.31 -7.98 1.29
N HIS A 26 -1.63 -6.84 1.38
CA HIS A 26 -2.03 -5.56 0.81
C HIS A 26 -0.95 -5.04 -0.14
N PRO A 27 -0.83 -5.62 -1.35
CA PRO A 27 0.18 -5.18 -2.30
C PRO A 27 -0.08 -3.71 -2.66
N VAL A 28 0.78 -2.82 -2.15
CA VAL A 28 0.75 -1.42 -2.53
C VAL A 28 1.15 -1.37 -4.01
N GLN A 29 0.20 -1.04 -4.87
CA GLN A 29 0.48 -0.90 -6.29
C GLN A 29 1.42 0.29 -6.48
N VAL A 30 2.72 0.03 -6.57
CA VAL A 30 3.69 1.06 -6.89
C VAL A 30 3.45 1.44 -8.35
N PRO A 31 3.30 2.75 -8.67
CA PRO A 31 3.20 3.18 -10.04
C PRO A 31 4.39 2.61 -10.82
N SER A 32 4.11 1.93 -11.93
CA SER A 32 5.14 1.46 -12.86
C SER A 32 6.11 2.60 -13.21
N ARG A 33 7.35 2.26 -13.60
CA ARG A 33 8.33 3.28 -14.06
C ARG A 33 7.78 4.20 -15.17
N ARG A 34 6.85 3.70 -15.99
CA ARG A 34 6.21 4.47 -17.07
C ARG A 34 5.16 5.47 -16.57
N THR A 35 4.61 5.20 -15.38
CA THR A 35 3.48 5.91 -14.76
C THR A 35 3.88 6.72 -13.52
N LYS A 36 5.09 6.49 -12.99
CA LYS A 36 5.65 7.21 -11.84
C LYS A 36 5.83 8.70 -12.19
N GLY A 37 5.24 9.58 -11.40
CA GLY A 37 5.34 11.04 -11.58
C GLY A 37 4.46 11.62 -12.69
N LYS A 38 3.64 10.80 -13.36
CA LYS A 38 2.61 11.30 -14.28
C LYS A 38 1.33 11.51 -13.50
N ASP A 39 0.63 12.61 -13.78
CA ASP A 39 -0.74 12.80 -13.33
C ASP A 39 -1.65 11.88 -14.14
N LEU A 40 -1.72 10.63 -13.68
CA LEU A 40 -2.58 9.64 -14.28
C LEU A 40 -3.93 9.70 -13.59
N PRO A 41 -5.03 9.61 -14.35
CA PRO A 41 -6.34 9.50 -13.73
C PRO A 41 -6.29 8.31 -12.78
N ASN A 42 -6.46 8.60 -11.49
CA ASN A 42 -6.49 7.59 -10.46
C ASN A 42 -7.68 6.67 -10.80
N LYS A 43 -7.41 5.48 -11.34
CA LYS A 43 -8.44 4.47 -11.62
C LYS A 43 -9.10 3.93 -10.34
N VAL A 44 -8.70 4.43 -9.18
CA VAL A 44 -9.41 4.21 -7.92
C VAL A 44 -10.55 5.22 -7.89
N LYS A 45 -11.75 4.80 -8.30
CA LYS A 45 -12.98 5.55 -8.02
C LYS A 45 -12.99 5.86 -6.51
N ARG A 46 -12.81 7.13 -6.13
CA ARG A 46 -12.89 7.55 -4.72
C ARG A 46 -14.33 7.63 -4.21
N SER A 47 -15.30 7.60 -5.11
CA SER A 47 -16.72 7.52 -4.82
C SER A 47 -17.36 6.52 -5.78
N THR A 48 -18.07 5.54 -5.22
CA THR A 48 -19.27 5.00 -5.87
C THR A 48 -20.21 6.20 -6.04
N ASP A 49 -20.78 6.35 -7.24
CA ASP A 49 -21.79 7.35 -7.56
C ASP A 49 -22.70 7.64 -6.35
N GLU A 50 -22.59 8.86 -5.81
CA GLU A 50 -23.54 9.41 -4.86
C GLU A 50 -24.78 9.77 -5.68
N VAL A 51 -25.76 8.87 -5.70
CA VAL A 51 -27.15 9.10 -6.12
C VAL A 51 -28.05 8.56 -5.03
#